data_AF-A0A8S3ZP84-F1
#
_entry.id   AF-A0A8S3ZP84-F1
#
_cell.length_a   1.000
_cell.length_b   1.000
_cell.length_c   1.000
_cell.angle_alpha   90.00
_cell.angle_beta   90.00
_cell.angle_gamma   90.00
#
_symmetry.space_group_name_H-M   'P 1'
#
loop_
_entity.id
_entity.type
_entity.pdbx_description
1 polymer ?
#
loop_
_entity_poly.entity_id
_entity_poly.type
_entity_poly.pdbx_seq_one_letter_code
_entity_poly.pdbx_strand_id
1 'polypeptide(L)'
;LRLTIHDRITSLYCNLLFHRGCLGVIQRRRQKPDSVKLDQTYEGQVEVSGEHFTVEDVDGAPGAFRAYLDVSLARTTTGARVFGALKGAADGAIDIPHSTRCFPGYDAERENYNAEVHRDHTLDKHVADYMTYLQDNDEGIYSSPIKEGVTPSKVEELYKKTHAAIRADPEAKVAAKKEVEKKRWNRVKLSNEQRKARIAQRKAAYLKTLETAAA
;
A
#
# COMPACT_ATOMS: atom_id res chain seq x y z
N LEU A 1 -2.29 -26.05 2.45
CA LEU A 1 -1.89 -24.63 2.55
C LEU A 1 -1.34 -24.18 1.20
N ARG A 2 -2.21 -23.66 0.33
CA ARG A 2 -1.87 -23.23 -1.03
C ARG A 2 -1.66 -21.71 -0.99
N LEU A 3 -0.51 -21.28 -0.49
CA LEU A 3 -0.10 -19.87 -0.60
C LEU A 3 0.38 -19.67 -2.04
N THR A 4 -0.59 -19.45 -2.93
CA THR A 4 -0.34 -19.17 -4.33
C THR A 4 0.42 -17.86 -4.47
N ILE A 5 1.44 -17.88 -5.30
CA ILE A 5 2.34 -16.77 -5.67
C ILE A 5 1.60 -15.51 -6.14
N HIS A 6 0.30 -15.60 -6.40
CA HIS A 6 -0.59 -14.45 -6.55
C HIS A 6 -0.54 -13.49 -5.33
N ASP A 7 -0.36 -14.03 -4.11
CA ASP A 7 -0.19 -13.25 -2.86
C ASP A 7 1.20 -12.62 -2.72
N ARG A 8 2.18 -13.05 -3.55
CA ARG A 8 3.54 -12.50 -3.58
C ARG A 8 3.84 -11.66 -4.83
N ILE A 9 3.11 -11.79 -5.94
CA ILE A 9 3.09 -10.76 -7.00
C ILE A 9 2.33 -9.53 -6.51
N THR A 10 1.31 -9.72 -5.67
CA THR A 10 0.81 -8.63 -4.83
C THR A 10 1.88 -8.09 -3.88
N SER A 11 3.08 -8.68 -3.72
CA SER A 11 4.22 -8.04 -3.05
C SER A 11 4.91 -7.02 -3.94
N LEU A 12 5.17 -7.32 -5.21
CA LEU A 12 5.67 -6.35 -6.20
C LEU A 12 4.65 -5.24 -6.42
N TYR A 13 3.37 -5.61 -6.58
CA TYR A 13 2.26 -4.65 -6.63
C TYR A 13 2.03 -3.95 -5.29
N CYS A 14 2.26 -4.58 -4.12
CA CYS A 14 2.17 -3.91 -2.81
C CYS A 14 3.31 -2.96 -2.56
N ASN A 15 4.55 -3.25 -3.02
CA ASN A 15 5.72 -2.38 -2.95
C ASN A 15 5.58 -1.22 -3.94
N LEU A 16 5.07 -1.46 -5.15
CA LEU A 16 4.60 -0.40 -6.05
C LEU A 16 3.39 0.36 -5.49
N LEU A 17 2.45 -0.29 -4.79
CA LEU A 17 1.36 0.37 -4.06
C LEU A 17 1.88 1.13 -2.83
N PHE A 18 3.03 0.73 -2.30
CA PHE A 18 3.73 1.34 -1.18
C PHE A 18 4.44 2.60 -1.60
N HIS A 19 5.15 2.55 -2.72
CA HIS A 19 5.62 3.73 -3.45
C HIS A 19 4.45 4.58 -3.93
N ARG A 20 3.30 3.99 -4.28
CA ARG A 20 2.06 4.75 -4.51
C ARG A 20 1.47 5.34 -3.23
N GLY A 21 1.71 4.73 -2.07
CA GLY A 21 1.38 5.27 -0.75
C GLY A 21 2.27 6.47 -0.42
N CYS A 22 3.57 6.38 -0.73
CA CYS A 22 4.51 7.50 -0.73
C CYS A 22 4.07 8.58 -1.74
N LEU A 23 3.61 8.22 -2.95
CA LEU A 23 2.98 9.15 -3.91
C LEU A 23 1.69 9.78 -3.38
N GLY A 24 0.86 9.06 -2.62
CA GLY A 24 -0.36 9.61 -2.01
C GLY A 24 -0.04 10.67 -0.95
N VAL A 25 1.12 10.53 -0.32
CA VAL A 25 1.67 11.45 0.68
C VAL A 25 2.40 12.63 0.02
N ILE A 26 3.11 12.41 -1.10
CA ILE A 26 3.63 13.46 -2.00
C ILE A 26 2.46 14.24 -2.65
N GLN A 27 1.37 13.57 -3.03
CA GLN A 27 0.14 14.22 -3.52
C GLN A 27 -0.53 15.09 -2.47
N ARG A 28 -0.42 14.73 -1.19
CA ARG A 28 -0.92 15.57 -0.09
C ARG A 28 -0.11 16.86 0.07
N ARG A 29 1.12 16.95 -0.48
CA ARG A 29 1.83 18.23 -0.65
C ARG A 29 1.22 19.10 -1.74
N ARG A 30 0.81 18.49 -2.86
CA ARG A 30 0.24 19.19 -4.02
C ARG A 30 -1.25 19.51 -3.92
N GLN A 31 -1.99 18.83 -3.05
CA GLN A 31 -3.39 19.19 -2.72
C GLN A 31 -3.49 20.42 -1.81
N LYS A 32 -2.37 20.93 -1.28
CA LYS A 32 -2.37 22.27 -0.71
C LYS A 32 -2.57 23.29 -1.85
N PRO A 33 -3.32 24.37 -1.60
CA PRO A 33 -3.52 25.42 -2.60
C PRO A 33 -2.17 25.90 -3.17
N ASP A 34 -2.16 26.36 -4.43
CA ASP A 34 -0.98 26.82 -5.22
C ASP A 34 -0.05 27.83 -4.51
N SER A 35 -0.45 28.32 -3.34
CA SER A 35 0.23 29.31 -2.51
C SER A 35 1.36 28.77 -1.62
N VAL A 36 1.52 27.45 -1.44
CA VAL A 36 2.55 26.88 -0.55
C VAL A 36 3.34 25.76 -1.26
N LYS A 37 4.22 26.14 -2.19
CA LYS A 37 5.09 25.23 -2.96
C LYS A 37 6.28 24.74 -2.11
N LEU A 38 6.05 23.80 -1.21
CA LEU A 38 7.09 23.17 -0.37
C LEU A 38 8.01 22.22 -1.15
N ASP A 39 7.61 21.81 -2.36
CA ASP A 39 8.33 20.85 -3.20
C ASP A 39 9.73 21.34 -3.62
N GLN A 40 9.95 22.65 -3.74
CA GLN A 40 11.25 23.23 -4.12
C GLN A 40 12.17 23.47 -2.92
N THR A 41 11.60 23.66 -1.73
CA THR A 41 12.38 23.94 -0.51
C THR A 41 12.85 22.66 0.16
N TYR A 42 12.02 21.61 0.13
CA TYR A 42 12.29 20.35 0.79
C TYR A 42 12.27 19.20 -0.24
N GLU A 43 13.40 19.01 -0.93
CA GLU A 43 13.57 17.94 -1.93
C GLU A 43 13.72 16.56 -1.28
N GLY A 44 14.17 16.53 -0.02
CA GLY A 44 14.41 15.30 0.73
C GLY A 44 15.65 14.57 0.25
N GLN A 45 15.69 13.26 0.46
CA GLN A 45 16.85 12.46 0.12
C GLN A 45 16.72 11.90 -1.30
N VAL A 46 17.54 12.37 -2.24
CA VAL A 46 17.47 11.97 -3.66
C VAL A 46 17.89 10.51 -3.85
N GLU A 47 18.99 10.11 -3.23
CA GLU A 47 19.52 8.75 -3.28
C GLU A 47 19.15 7.95 -2.03
N VAL A 48 18.76 6.69 -2.22
CA VAL A 48 18.36 5.81 -1.11
C VAL A 48 19.61 5.31 -0.37
N SER A 49 19.99 5.97 0.75
CA SER A 49 21.09 5.48 1.61
C SER A 49 20.61 4.44 2.64
N GLY A 50 19.35 4.54 3.06
CA GLY A 50 18.77 3.72 4.11
C GLY A 50 19.11 4.19 5.54
N GLU A 51 19.82 5.30 5.69
CA GLU A 51 20.15 5.89 6.99
C GLU A 51 18.93 6.59 7.62
N HIS A 52 19.00 6.88 8.92
CA HIS A 52 17.97 7.68 9.57
C HIS A 52 17.98 9.10 8.99
N PHE A 53 16.81 9.60 8.57
CA PHE A 53 16.67 10.91 7.97
C PHE A 53 15.43 11.59 8.51
N THR A 54 15.60 12.82 9.01
CA THR A 54 14.53 13.70 9.47
C THR A 54 14.72 15.05 8.80
N VAL A 55 13.61 15.68 8.42
CA VAL A 55 13.63 16.97 7.74
C VAL A 55 13.59 18.05 8.80
N GLU A 56 14.58 18.93 8.77
CA GLU A 56 14.63 20.10 9.64
C GLU A 56 14.02 21.32 8.93
N ASP A 57 13.44 22.23 9.71
CA ASP A 57 12.87 23.47 9.19
C ASP A 57 13.99 24.40 8.69
N VAL A 58 13.78 25.02 7.53
CA VAL A 58 14.71 26.02 6.99
C VAL A 58 14.33 27.41 7.48
N ASP A 59 15.29 28.13 8.07
CA ASP A 59 15.10 29.50 8.55
C ASP A 59 14.60 30.44 7.44
N GLY A 60 13.45 31.09 7.68
CA GLY A 60 12.84 32.03 6.73
C GLY A 60 11.98 31.40 5.64
N ALA A 61 11.89 30.08 5.56
CA ALA A 61 10.96 29.36 4.71
C ALA A 61 9.73 28.87 5.49
N PRO A 62 8.62 28.49 4.81
CA PRO A 62 7.54 27.78 5.47
C PRO A 62 8.07 26.47 6.09
N GLY A 63 7.66 26.17 7.32
CA GLY A 63 8.09 24.96 8.02
C GLY A 63 7.76 23.67 7.26
N ALA A 64 8.54 22.62 7.50
CA ALA A 64 8.37 21.31 6.94
C ALA A 64 6.97 20.75 7.27
N PHE A 65 6.45 19.92 6.37
CA PHE A 65 5.14 19.31 6.61
C PHE A 65 5.28 18.22 7.67
N ARG A 66 4.76 18.51 8.87
CA ARG A 66 4.74 17.55 9.97
C ARG A 66 3.55 16.60 9.88
N ALA A 67 3.82 15.30 9.93
CA ALA A 67 2.81 14.25 9.94
C ALA A 67 3.11 13.19 11.01
N TYR A 68 2.09 12.40 11.36
CA TYR A 68 2.20 11.31 12.32
C TYR A 68 1.76 10.01 11.66
N LEU A 69 2.45 8.91 11.97
CA LEU A 69 2.10 7.59 11.47
C LEU A 69 0.95 7.00 12.29
N ASP A 70 -0.19 6.76 11.64
CA ASP A 70 -1.26 5.94 12.19
C ASP A 70 -1.14 4.51 11.67
N VAL A 71 -0.82 3.58 12.56
CA VAL A 71 -0.67 2.15 12.25
C VAL A 71 -2.01 1.41 12.36
N SER A 72 -3.01 2.05 12.97
CA SER A 72 -4.33 1.48 13.22
C SER A 72 -4.25 0.07 13.84
N LEU A 73 -4.75 -0.96 13.15
CA LEU A 73 -4.73 -2.35 13.60
C LEU A 73 -3.52 -3.17 13.07
N ALA A 74 -2.65 -2.56 12.26
CA ALA A 74 -1.47 -3.26 11.78
C ALA A 74 -0.49 -3.50 12.94
N ARG A 75 0.17 -4.66 12.92
CA ARG A 75 1.13 -5.02 13.98
C ARG A 75 2.44 -4.28 13.76
N THR A 76 2.96 -3.63 14.80
CA THR A 76 4.25 -2.93 14.80
C THR A 76 5.41 -3.91 15.04
N THR A 77 5.71 -4.77 14.07
CA THR A 77 6.91 -5.62 14.09
C THR A 77 8.06 -4.97 13.35
N THR A 78 9.29 -5.35 13.70
CA THR A 78 10.49 -4.96 12.94
C THR A 78 10.38 -5.46 11.50
N GLY A 79 10.69 -4.59 10.53
CA GLY A 79 10.55 -4.92 9.11
C GLY A 79 9.10 -4.97 8.60
N ALA A 80 8.11 -4.53 9.39
CA ALA A 80 6.75 -4.42 8.88
C ALA A 80 6.68 -3.40 7.74
N ARG A 81 5.91 -3.73 6.70
CA ARG A 81 5.80 -2.87 5.53
C ARG A 81 5.40 -1.47 5.92
N VAL A 82 4.40 -1.25 6.79
CA VAL A 82 3.97 0.10 7.25
C VAL A 82 5.12 1.09 7.51
N PHE A 83 6.25 0.62 8.05
CA PHE A 83 7.43 1.43 8.30
C PHE A 83 8.26 1.74 7.04
N GLY A 84 8.25 0.92 5.99
CA GLY A 84 8.81 1.28 4.69
C GLY A 84 8.12 2.49 4.05
N ALA A 85 6.83 2.71 4.29
CA ALA A 85 6.05 3.81 3.73
C ALA A 85 6.31 5.07 4.55
N LEU A 86 6.43 4.90 5.88
CA LEU A 86 6.98 5.91 6.75
C LEU A 86 8.35 6.39 6.26
N LYS A 87 9.28 5.47 5.99
CA LYS A 87 10.62 5.82 5.51
C LYS A 87 10.58 6.52 4.15
N GLY A 88 9.82 5.98 3.19
CA GLY A 88 9.65 6.61 1.89
C GLY A 88 8.99 8.00 1.96
N ALA A 89 8.11 8.24 2.92
CA ALA A 89 7.54 9.57 3.19
C ALA A 89 8.57 10.52 3.83
N ALA A 90 9.37 10.03 4.78
CA ALA A 90 10.45 10.78 5.41
C ALA A 90 11.53 11.18 4.38
N ASP A 91 11.99 10.22 3.57
CA ASP A 91 12.94 10.45 2.45
C ASP A 91 12.33 11.35 1.38
N GLY A 92 11.01 11.29 1.25
CA GLY A 92 10.23 12.21 0.44
C GLY A 92 10.29 13.65 0.93
N ALA A 93 10.80 13.95 2.13
CA ALA A 93 10.89 15.24 2.84
C ALA A 93 9.72 15.60 3.78
N ILE A 94 9.07 14.61 4.39
CA ILE A 94 8.02 14.85 5.39
C ILE A 94 8.61 14.67 6.77
N ASP A 95 8.39 15.64 7.64
CA ASP A 95 8.78 15.53 9.03
C ASP A 95 7.82 14.55 9.74
N ILE A 96 8.31 13.36 10.04
CA ILE A 96 7.60 12.36 10.83
C ILE A 96 8.52 11.95 11.97
N PRO A 97 8.13 12.13 13.24
CA PRO A 97 8.94 11.68 14.36
C PRO A 97 8.98 10.16 14.40
N HIS A 98 10.17 9.56 14.20
CA HIS A 98 10.35 8.12 14.16
C HIS A 98 11.72 7.65 14.67
N SER A 99 11.82 6.38 15.04
CA SER A 99 13.05 5.71 15.47
C SER A 99 13.44 4.60 14.51
N THR A 100 14.72 4.18 14.52
CA THR A 100 15.25 3.13 13.64
C THR A 100 14.85 1.71 14.05
N ARG A 101 14.25 1.54 15.24
CA ARG A 101 13.95 0.23 15.83
C ARG A 101 13.01 -0.64 14.99
N CYS A 102 12.11 -0.02 14.24
CA CYS A 102 11.10 -0.73 13.47
C CYS A 102 11.54 -1.06 12.03
N PHE A 103 12.73 -0.63 11.62
CA PHE A 103 13.22 -0.85 10.26
C PHE A 103 13.94 -2.20 10.09
N PRO A 104 13.89 -2.79 8.88
CA PRO A 104 14.79 -3.87 8.50
C PRO A 104 16.25 -3.52 8.78
N GLY A 105 17.02 -4.47 9.32
CA GLY A 105 18.42 -4.24 9.69
C GLY A 105 18.65 -3.76 11.11
N TYR A 106 17.60 -3.54 11.91
CA TYR A 106 17.71 -3.33 13.35
C TYR A 106 17.85 -4.66 14.09
N ASP A 107 18.92 -4.81 14.87
CA ASP A 107 19.16 -5.93 15.76
C ASP A 107 18.76 -5.55 17.18
N ALA A 108 17.73 -6.22 17.72
CA ALA A 108 17.22 -5.95 19.06
C ALA A 108 18.16 -6.42 20.17
N GLU A 109 19.04 -7.40 19.91
CA GLU A 109 19.99 -7.91 20.91
C GLU A 109 21.20 -7.00 21.05
N ARG A 110 21.65 -6.43 19.92
CA ARG A 110 22.84 -5.58 19.86
C ARG A 110 22.53 -4.08 19.87
N GLU A 111 21.24 -3.73 19.83
CA GLU A 111 20.73 -2.36 19.70
C GLU A 111 21.40 -1.56 18.56
N ASN A 112 21.78 -2.26 17.49
CA ASN A 112 22.49 -1.67 16.36
C ASN A 112 21.60 -1.69 15.10
N TYR A 113 21.75 -0.66 14.27
CA TYR A 113 21.02 -0.50 13.02
C TYR A 113 21.96 -0.54 11.83
N ASN A 114 21.74 -1.49 10.92
CA ASN A 114 22.47 -1.57 9.66
C ASN A 114 21.67 -0.94 8.51
N ALA A 115 22.11 0.25 8.08
CA ALA A 115 21.50 0.99 6.97
C ALA A 115 21.62 0.27 5.61
N GLU A 116 22.67 -0.54 5.39
CA GLU A 116 22.84 -1.27 4.14
C GLU A 116 21.76 -2.32 3.94
N VAL A 117 21.44 -3.07 5.02
CA VAL A 117 20.35 -4.05 5.01
C VAL A 117 19.03 -3.35 4.72
N HIS A 118 18.81 -2.17 5.29
CA HIS A 118 17.61 -1.39 5.05
C HIS A 118 17.50 -0.94 3.59
N ARG A 119 18.59 -0.38 3.03
CA ARG A 119 18.68 0.00 1.61
C ARG A 119 18.41 -1.18 0.69
N ASP A 120 18.99 -2.33 1.00
CA ASP A 120 18.84 -3.54 0.19
C ASP A 120 17.40 -4.07 0.24
N HIS A 121 16.67 -3.86 1.33
CA HIS A 121 15.22 -4.09 1.39
C HIS A 121 14.43 -3.06 0.59
N THR A 122 14.81 -1.78 0.61
CA THR A 122 14.15 -0.73 -0.18
C THR A 122 14.28 -0.95 -1.68
N LEU A 123 15.42 -1.49 -2.13
CA LEU A 123 15.68 -1.83 -3.54
C LEU A 123 15.27 -3.28 -3.89
N ASP A 124 14.58 -3.97 -2.98
CA ASP A 124 14.10 -5.35 -3.15
C ASP A 124 15.18 -6.37 -3.55
N LYS A 125 16.43 -6.18 -3.11
CA LYS A 125 17.50 -7.15 -3.35
C LYS A 125 17.19 -8.51 -2.75
N HIS A 126 16.61 -8.55 -1.55
CA HIS A 126 16.16 -9.80 -0.91
C HIS A 126 15.15 -10.58 -1.78
N VAL A 127 14.33 -9.88 -2.58
CA VAL A 127 13.43 -10.53 -3.53
C VAL A 127 14.21 -11.06 -4.73
N ALA A 128 15.15 -10.27 -5.26
CA ALA A 128 16.02 -10.70 -6.35
C ALA A 128 16.85 -11.94 -5.97
N ASP A 129 17.43 -11.97 -4.77
CA ASP A 129 18.19 -13.11 -4.25
C ASP A 129 17.30 -14.35 -4.13
N TYR A 130 16.08 -14.19 -3.62
CA TYR A 130 15.11 -15.28 -3.55
C TYR A 130 14.67 -15.76 -4.94
N MET A 131 14.57 -14.86 -5.92
CA MET A 131 14.29 -15.23 -7.31
C MET A 131 15.42 -16.06 -7.92
N THR A 132 16.68 -15.67 -7.69
CA THR A 132 17.86 -16.44 -8.11
C THR A 132 17.88 -17.81 -7.44
N TYR A 133 17.68 -17.86 -6.12
CA TYR A 133 17.59 -19.11 -5.37
C TYR A 133 16.52 -20.05 -5.94
N LEU A 134 15.33 -19.54 -6.26
CA LEU A 134 14.26 -20.35 -6.85
C LEU A 134 14.58 -20.83 -8.28
N GLN A 135 15.28 -20.03 -9.08
CA GLN A 135 15.75 -20.47 -10.40
C GLN A 135 16.71 -21.66 -10.28
N ASP A 136 17.60 -21.63 -9.29
CA ASP A 136 18.60 -22.69 -9.10
C ASP A 136 18.03 -23.96 -8.46
N ASN A 137 16.98 -23.85 -7.63
CA ASN A 137 16.50 -24.95 -6.79
C ASN A 137 15.12 -25.52 -7.19
N ASP A 138 14.22 -24.74 -7.82
CA ASP A 138 12.85 -25.20 -8.12
C ASP A 138 12.13 -24.35 -9.20
N GLU A 139 12.31 -24.71 -10.47
CA GLU A 139 11.70 -24.00 -11.60
C GLU A 139 10.16 -24.03 -11.62
N GLY A 140 9.53 -25.06 -11.03
CA GLY A 140 8.07 -25.26 -11.05
C GLY A 140 7.28 -24.23 -10.23
N ILE A 141 7.90 -23.63 -9.21
CA ILE A 141 7.31 -22.55 -8.40
C ILE A 141 7.49 -21.21 -9.12
N TYR A 142 8.53 -21.05 -9.94
CA TYR A 142 8.95 -19.79 -10.56
C TYR A 142 8.16 -19.38 -11.82
N SER A 143 6.84 -19.60 -11.87
CA SER A 143 6.06 -19.42 -13.11
C SER A 143 5.57 -17.99 -13.40
N SER A 144 5.72 -17.07 -12.45
CA SER A 144 5.06 -15.76 -12.47
C SER A 144 5.88 -14.57 -12.98
N PRO A 145 7.14 -14.35 -12.55
CA PRO A 145 7.90 -13.16 -12.96
C PRO A 145 8.41 -13.22 -14.42
N ILE A 146 8.52 -14.42 -14.99
CA ILE A 146 8.92 -14.64 -16.38
C ILE A 146 7.90 -14.01 -17.35
N LYS A 147 6.61 -14.03 -16.99
CA LYS A 147 5.53 -13.51 -17.85
C LYS A 147 5.59 -12.00 -18.08
N GLU A 148 6.22 -11.27 -17.16
CA GLU A 148 6.36 -9.81 -17.21
C GLU A 148 7.79 -9.38 -17.62
N GLY A 149 8.69 -10.33 -17.88
CA GLY A 149 10.06 -10.07 -18.32
C GLY A 149 10.99 -9.49 -17.24
N VAL A 150 10.62 -9.61 -15.96
CA VAL A 150 11.41 -9.09 -14.83
C VAL A 150 12.43 -10.15 -14.40
N THR A 151 13.71 -9.88 -14.69
CA THR A 151 14.83 -10.73 -14.26
C THR A 151 15.41 -10.25 -12.92
N PRO A 152 16.00 -11.14 -12.09
CA PRO A 152 16.57 -10.76 -10.78
C PRO A 152 17.50 -9.55 -10.85
N SER A 153 18.42 -9.53 -11.83
CA SER A 153 19.38 -8.44 -12.02
C SER A 153 18.75 -7.09 -12.39
N LYS A 154 17.51 -7.08 -12.93
CA LYS A 154 16.82 -5.85 -13.36
C LYS A 154 15.95 -5.25 -12.27
N VAL A 155 15.73 -5.94 -11.15
CA VAL A 155 14.84 -5.49 -10.07
C VAL A 155 15.35 -4.19 -9.45
N GLU A 156 16.64 -4.11 -9.13
CA GLU A 156 17.23 -2.90 -8.53
C GLU A 156 17.15 -1.68 -9.48
N GLU A 157 17.49 -1.87 -10.76
CA GLU A 157 17.38 -0.81 -11.76
C GLU A 157 15.94 -0.34 -11.95
N LEU A 158 14.98 -1.26 -11.92
CA LEU A 158 13.56 -0.97 -12.05
C LEU A 158 13.10 -0.02 -10.92
N TYR A 159 13.49 -0.31 -9.67
CA TYR A 159 13.13 0.55 -8.54
C TYR A 159 13.81 1.92 -8.61
N LYS A 160 15.10 1.99 -8.95
CA LYS A 160 15.80 3.28 -9.17
C LYS A 160 15.11 4.13 -10.25
N LYS A 161 14.76 3.52 -11.39
CA LYS A 161 14.01 4.18 -12.47
C LYS A 161 12.63 4.64 -12.00
N THR A 162 11.94 3.82 -11.21
CA THR A 162 10.62 4.15 -10.65
C THR A 162 10.69 5.34 -9.69
N HIS A 163 11.69 5.37 -8.79
CA HIS A 163 11.92 6.52 -7.91
C HIS A 163 12.17 7.82 -8.68
N ALA A 164 12.99 7.77 -9.74
CA ALA A 164 13.24 8.92 -10.60
C ALA A 164 11.96 9.39 -11.32
N ALA A 165 11.17 8.45 -11.87
CA ALA A 165 9.92 8.76 -12.55
C ALA A 165 8.87 9.39 -11.62
N ILE A 166 8.78 8.90 -10.37
CA ILE A 166 7.87 9.45 -9.35
C ILE A 166 8.24 10.89 -8.97
N ARG A 167 9.54 11.20 -8.88
CA ARG A 167 10.00 12.57 -8.62
C ARG A 167 9.71 13.50 -9.81
N ALA A 168 9.83 12.99 -11.03
CA ALA A 168 9.56 13.75 -12.25
C ALA A 168 8.07 14.05 -12.45
N ASP A 169 7.17 13.09 -12.23
CA ASP A 169 5.72 13.25 -12.38
C ASP A 169 4.94 12.72 -11.15
N PRO A 170 4.78 13.55 -10.09
CA PRO A 170 4.07 13.15 -8.87
C PRO A 170 2.53 13.12 -8.98
N GLU A 171 1.95 13.56 -10.10
CA GLU A 171 0.51 13.78 -10.20
C GLU A 171 -0.31 12.49 -10.37
N ALA A 172 -1.38 12.35 -9.58
CA ALA A 172 -2.37 11.30 -9.79
C ALA A 172 -3.20 11.63 -11.03
N LYS A 173 -2.97 10.88 -12.11
CA LYS A 173 -3.87 10.90 -13.25
C LYS A 173 -5.17 10.19 -12.86
N VAL A 174 -6.25 10.95 -12.69
CA VAL A 174 -7.58 10.41 -12.42
C VAL A 174 -8.02 9.60 -13.63
N ALA A 175 -8.34 8.32 -13.42
CA ALA A 175 -8.85 7.49 -14.50
C ALA A 175 -10.18 8.06 -15.02
N ALA A 176 -10.32 8.11 -16.36
CA ALA A 176 -11.56 8.54 -16.99
C ALA A 176 -12.72 7.66 -16.48
N LYS A 177 -13.81 8.32 -16.06
CA LYS A 177 -15.02 7.61 -15.62
C LYS A 177 -15.59 6.85 -16.82
N LYS A 178 -15.60 5.52 -16.75
CA LYS A 178 -16.28 4.70 -17.75
C LYS A 178 -17.78 4.86 -17.56
N GLU A 179 -18.49 5.30 -18.61
CA GLU A 179 -19.94 5.24 -18.66
C GLU A 179 -20.34 3.77 -18.84
N VAL A 180 -20.78 3.14 -17.74
CA VAL A 180 -21.22 1.75 -17.71
C VAL A 180 -22.64 1.72 -17.18
N GLU A 181 -23.54 1.03 -17.88
CA GLU A 181 -24.87 0.73 -17.36
C GLU A 181 -24.74 -0.11 -16.08
N LYS A 182 -25.10 0.49 -14.94
CA LYS A 182 -24.96 -0.17 -13.65
C LYS A 182 -26.09 -1.17 -13.42
N LYS A 183 -25.83 -2.44 -13.68
CA LYS A 183 -26.71 -3.53 -13.22
C LYS A 183 -26.69 -3.62 -11.69
N ARG A 184 -27.88 -3.69 -11.08
CA ARG A 184 -28.01 -3.90 -9.63
C ARG A 184 -27.89 -5.39 -9.29
N TRP A 185 -26.83 -5.75 -8.59
CA TRP A 185 -26.59 -7.13 -8.13
C TRP A 185 -27.35 -7.47 -6.84
N ASN A 186 -27.60 -6.48 -5.99
CA ASN A 186 -28.26 -6.67 -4.70
C ASN A 186 -29.78 -6.58 -4.83
N ARG A 187 -30.50 -7.45 -4.12
CA ARG A 187 -31.97 -7.40 -4.08
C ARG A 187 -32.47 -6.02 -3.67
N VAL A 188 -33.55 -5.57 -4.29
CA VAL A 188 -34.23 -4.34 -3.90
C VAL A 188 -34.79 -4.50 -2.47
N LYS A 189 -34.59 -3.48 -1.64
CA LYS A 189 -35.17 -3.44 -0.30
C LYS A 189 -36.69 -3.38 -0.45
N LEU A 190 -37.40 -4.38 0.09
CA LEU A 190 -38.87 -4.44 0.06
C LEU A 190 -39.45 -3.15 0.64
N SER A 191 -40.46 -2.60 -0.03
CA SER A 191 -41.23 -1.47 0.48
C SER A 191 -42.02 -1.86 1.74
N ASN A 192 -42.49 -0.88 2.51
CA ASN A 192 -43.30 -1.16 3.71
C ASN A 192 -44.59 -1.91 3.34
N GLU A 193 -45.24 -1.51 2.26
CA GLU A 193 -46.44 -2.18 1.73
C GLU A 193 -46.17 -3.63 1.35
N GLN A 194 -45.08 -3.90 0.63
CA GLN A 194 -44.70 -5.27 0.27
C GLN A 194 -44.41 -6.13 1.52
N ARG A 195 -43.85 -5.54 2.59
CA ARG A 195 -43.64 -6.24 3.87
C ARG A 195 -44.97 -6.54 4.56
N LYS A 196 -45.87 -5.57 4.65
CA LYS A 196 -47.21 -5.74 5.24
C LYS A 196 -48.01 -6.80 4.49
N ALA A 197 -48.02 -6.74 3.15
CA ALA A 197 -48.67 -7.73 2.30
C ALA A 197 -48.08 -9.14 2.51
N ARG A 198 -46.74 -9.26 2.57
CA ARG A 198 -46.07 -10.54 2.85
C ARG A 198 -46.43 -11.11 4.22
N ILE A 199 -46.54 -10.26 5.26
CA ILE A 199 -46.96 -10.69 6.60
C ILE A 199 -48.42 -11.18 6.57
N ALA A 200 -49.33 -10.42 5.95
CA ALA A 200 -50.73 -10.79 5.82
C ALA A 200 -50.90 -12.13 5.07
N GLN A 201 -50.20 -12.28 3.94
CA GLN A 201 -50.21 -13.51 3.14
C GLN A 201 -49.68 -14.72 3.95
N ARG A 202 -48.61 -14.53 4.73
CA ARG A 202 -48.06 -15.59 5.59
C ARG A 202 -49.03 -15.99 6.71
N LYS A 203 -49.69 -15.03 7.36
CA LYS A 203 -50.69 -15.31 8.39
C LYS A 203 -51.89 -16.06 7.82
N ALA A 204 -52.41 -15.62 6.67
CA ALA A 204 -53.54 -16.28 6.00
C ALA A 204 -53.20 -17.71 5.56
N ALA A 205 -52.00 -17.92 4.99
CA ALA A 205 -51.53 -19.25 4.63
C ALA A 205 -51.42 -20.18 5.84
N TYR A 206 -50.90 -19.67 6.96
CA TYR A 206 -50.79 -20.44 8.20
C TYR A 206 -52.14 -20.84 8.79
N LEU A 207 -53.12 -19.93 8.79
CA LEU A 207 -54.49 -20.25 9.23
C LEU A 207 -55.11 -21.36 8.37
N LYS A 208 -54.97 -21.27 7.04
CA LYS A 208 -55.43 -22.34 6.13
C LYS A 208 -54.77 -23.69 6.43
N THR A 209 -53.46 -23.72 6.74
CA THR A 209 -52.80 -24.98 7.08
C THR A 209 -53.33 -25.60 8.37
N LEU A 210 -53.76 -24.80 9.35
CA LEU A 210 -54.39 -25.30 10.58
C LEU A 210 -55.79 -25.85 10.30
N GLU A 211 -56.60 -25.15 9.49
CA GLU A 211 -57.93 -25.61 9.09
C GLU A 211 -57.86 -26.95 8.34
N THR A 212 -56.90 -27.10 7.42
CA THR A 212 -56.71 -28.37 6.70
C THR A 212 -56.10 -29.49 7.54
N ALA A 213 -55.38 -29.17 8.63
CA ALA A 213 -54.84 -30.19 9.54
C ALA A 213 -55.86 -30.61 10.60
N ALA A 214 -56.88 -29.80 10.84
CA ALA A 214 -57.99 -30.09 11.72
C ALA A 214 -59.16 -30.79 11.00
N ALA A 215 -59.19 -30.76 9.67
CA ALA A 215 -60.12 -31.48 8.81
C ALA A 215 -59.58 -32.87 8.43
#